data_AF-A0A0F5W1V1-F1
#
_entry.id   AF-A0A0F5W1V1-F1
#
_cell.length_a   1.000
_cell.length_b   1.000
_cell.length_c   1.000
_cell.angle_alpha   90.00
_cell.angle_beta   90.00
_cell.angle_gamma   90.00
#
_symmetry.space_group_name_H-M   'P 1'
#
loop_
_entity.id
_entity.type
_entity.pdbx_description
1 polymer ?
#
loop_
_entity_poly.entity_id
_entity_poly.type
_entity_poly.pdbx_seq_one_letter_code
_entity_poly.pdbx_strand_id
1 'polypeptide(L)'
;MTADRWAQTVRHQLGLGRLLPLGGAHDGAWIAEEAAEAVLRRAVRELRGVRLDRLRISLADPQDVHDPVVPPPPSALPPGPLRVTAEFAATADEPLPAMAALLRTALATAATDRLGLTVTEVDLRVTSLLDEAPEADPVRRPEPASAGPADDPAAIAALSVPGVTGLTAALGRAVQVAERQGETALPRRHVRVEVAVDAEHRVVDVARAVRREVGKALPGHPTVAVLVTAVG
;
A
#
# COMPACT_ATOMS: atom_id res chain seq x y z
N MET A 1 -21.44 19.38 -12.77
CA MET A 1 -20.48 19.38 -11.64
C MET A 1 -20.35 18.04 -10.91
N THR A 2 -21.35 17.14 -10.93
CA THR A 2 -21.27 15.79 -10.32
C THR A 2 -20.50 14.77 -11.18
N ALA A 3 -20.62 14.86 -12.51
CA ALA A 3 -19.93 13.95 -13.44
C ALA A 3 -18.40 14.06 -13.38
N ASP A 4 -17.84 15.28 -13.29
CA ASP A 4 -16.39 15.49 -13.23
C ASP A 4 -15.78 14.98 -11.92
N ARG A 5 -16.46 15.17 -10.78
CA ARG A 5 -16.00 14.65 -9.49
C ARG A 5 -16.05 13.12 -9.45
N TRP A 6 -17.06 12.50 -10.06
CA TRP A 6 -17.16 11.05 -10.16
C TRP A 6 -16.10 10.46 -11.10
N ALA A 7 -15.90 11.05 -12.28
CA ALA A 7 -14.83 10.67 -13.19
C ALA A 7 -13.43 10.84 -12.56
N GLN A 8 -13.22 11.88 -11.76
CA GLN A 8 -11.97 12.07 -11.00
C GLN A 8 -11.80 10.99 -9.93
N THR A 9 -12.86 10.67 -9.18
CA THR A 9 -12.83 9.64 -8.13
C THR A 9 -12.57 8.25 -8.71
N VAL A 10 -13.24 7.89 -9.83
CA VAL A 10 -13.01 6.62 -10.52
C VAL A 10 -11.60 6.56 -11.11
N ARG A 11 -11.08 7.67 -11.68
CA ARG A 11 -9.68 7.72 -12.15
C ARG A 11 -8.67 7.55 -11.03
N HIS A 12 -8.89 8.16 -9.87
CA HIS A 12 -8.03 7.95 -8.70
C HIS A 12 -8.12 6.52 -8.18
N GLN A 13 -9.33 5.95 -8.10
CA GLN A 13 -9.53 4.55 -7.70
C GLN A 13 -8.88 3.56 -8.69
N LEU A 14 -8.87 3.88 -9.99
CA LEU A 14 -8.16 3.11 -11.01
C LEU A 14 -6.63 3.30 -10.96
N GLY A 15 -6.16 4.46 -10.48
CA GLY A 15 -4.73 4.74 -10.26
C GLY A 15 -4.13 3.92 -9.13
N LEU A 16 -4.85 3.79 -8.00
CA LEU A 16 -4.39 3.05 -6.81
C LEU A 16 -4.07 1.57 -7.06
N GLY A 17 -4.61 0.97 -8.12
CA GLY A 17 -4.50 -0.46 -8.39
C GLY A 17 -5.29 -1.30 -7.37
N ARG A 18 -4.78 -2.49 -7.05
CA ARG A 18 -5.37 -3.34 -5.99
C ARG A 18 -4.99 -2.82 -4.61
N LEU A 19 -5.80 -3.12 -3.59
CA LEU A 19 -5.44 -2.81 -2.20
C LEU A 19 -4.84 -4.06 -1.55
N LEU A 20 -3.58 -3.99 -1.17
CA LEU A 20 -2.79 -5.09 -0.66
C LEU A 20 -2.88 -5.13 0.88
N PRO A 21 -3.03 -6.31 1.51
CA PRO A 21 -3.02 -6.40 2.96
C PRO A 21 -1.65 -5.98 3.50
N LEU A 22 -1.67 -5.10 4.50
CA LEU A 22 -0.48 -4.59 5.16
C LEU A 22 -0.36 -5.27 6.53
N GLY A 23 0.65 -6.13 6.68
CA GLY A 23 0.76 -7.03 7.82
C GLY A 23 -0.15 -8.26 7.73
N GLY A 24 -0.67 -8.72 8.86
CA GLY A 24 -1.53 -9.89 8.98
C GLY A 24 -3.01 -9.56 9.17
N ALA A 25 -3.85 -10.61 9.30
CA ALA A 25 -5.30 -10.48 9.38
C ALA A 25 -5.84 -9.61 10.53
N HIS A 26 -5.03 -9.42 11.58
CA HIS A 26 -5.37 -8.66 12.79
C HIS A 26 -5.01 -7.17 12.69
N ASP A 27 -4.23 -6.79 11.68
CA ASP A 27 -3.71 -5.43 11.56
C ASP A 27 -4.76 -4.46 11.03
N GLY A 28 -5.71 -4.95 10.22
CA GLY A 28 -6.79 -4.12 9.66
C GLY A 28 -6.27 -2.97 8.81
N ALA A 29 -5.15 -3.19 8.11
CA ALA A 29 -4.48 -2.19 7.31
C ALA A 29 -4.28 -2.70 5.88
N TRP A 30 -4.37 -1.78 4.92
CA TRP A 30 -4.12 -2.02 3.51
C TRP A 30 -3.27 -0.90 2.92
N ILE A 31 -2.55 -1.21 1.85
CA ILE A 31 -1.80 -0.25 1.05
C ILE A 31 -2.22 -0.34 -0.41
N ALA A 32 -2.33 0.80 -1.10
CA ALA A 32 -2.52 0.82 -2.54
C ALA A 32 -1.32 0.17 -3.26
N GLU A 33 -1.58 -0.67 -4.27
CA GLU A 33 -0.54 -1.34 -5.06
C GLU A 33 0.43 -0.30 -5.67
N GLU A 34 -0.07 0.83 -6.17
CA GLU A 34 0.76 1.92 -6.70
C GLU A 34 1.74 2.47 -5.64
N ALA A 35 1.28 2.65 -4.40
CA ALA A 35 2.12 3.14 -3.31
C ALA A 35 3.18 2.10 -2.90
N ALA A 36 2.82 0.82 -2.87
CA ALA A 36 3.77 -0.26 -2.64
C ALA A 36 4.81 -0.35 -3.78
N GLU A 37 4.37 -0.29 -5.04
CA GLU A 37 5.24 -0.30 -6.21
C GLU A 37 6.24 0.86 -6.19
N ALA A 38 5.82 2.07 -5.78
CA ALA A 38 6.71 3.22 -5.68
C ALA A 38 7.88 2.98 -4.71
N VAL A 39 7.61 2.36 -3.55
CA VAL A 39 8.64 1.99 -2.56
C VAL A 39 9.57 0.91 -3.09
N LEU A 40 9.01 -0.14 -3.70
CA LEU A 40 9.80 -1.24 -4.27
C LEU A 40 10.68 -0.77 -5.43
N ARG A 41 10.14 0.05 -6.34
CA ARG A 41 10.90 0.66 -7.44
C ARG A 41 12.04 1.52 -6.92
N ARG A 42 11.82 2.28 -5.84
CA ARG A 42 12.89 3.08 -5.22
C ARG A 42 14.01 2.21 -4.67
N ALA A 43 13.70 1.06 -4.06
CA ALA A 43 14.72 0.15 -3.55
C ALA A 43 15.59 -0.44 -4.68
N VAL A 44 15.01 -0.70 -5.85
CA VAL A 44 15.73 -1.25 -7.01
C VAL A 44 16.63 -0.21 -7.68
N ARG A 45 16.32 1.09 -7.60
CA ARG A 45 17.15 2.15 -8.20
C ARG A 45 18.59 2.21 -7.68
N GLU A 46 18.82 1.69 -6.47
CA GLU A 46 20.15 1.63 -5.87
C GLU A 46 21.04 0.55 -6.54
N LEU A 47 20.45 -0.36 -7.33
CA LEU A 47 21.16 -1.39 -8.08
C LEU A 47 21.60 -0.84 -9.45
N ARG A 48 22.89 -1.00 -9.77
CA ARG A 48 23.44 -0.60 -11.07
C ARG A 48 23.16 -1.66 -12.13
N GLY A 49 22.99 -1.22 -13.38
CA GLY A 49 22.85 -2.11 -14.53
C GLY A 49 21.52 -2.86 -14.59
N VAL A 50 20.48 -2.44 -13.84
CA VAL A 50 19.14 -3.02 -13.87
C VAL A 50 18.10 -1.96 -14.15
N ARG A 51 17.17 -2.25 -15.06
CA ARG A 51 15.94 -1.49 -15.23
C ARG A 51 14.74 -2.37 -14.88
N LEU A 52 13.94 -1.92 -13.92
CA LEU A 52 12.68 -2.59 -13.57
C LEU A 52 11.56 -2.11 -14.49
N ASP A 53 11.06 -2.99 -15.35
CA ASP A 53 10.02 -2.67 -16.32
C ASP A 53 8.63 -2.81 -15.65
N ARG A 54 8.11 -4.04 -15.57
CA ARG A 54 6.81 -4.35 -14.97
C ARG A 54 7.00 -4.84 -13.54
N LEU A 55 6.12 -4.42 -12.64
CA LEU A 55 6.04 -4.89 -11.26
C LEU A 55 4.56 -5.16 -10.96
N ARG A 56 4.27 -6.25 -10.26
CA ARG A 56 2.92 -6.62 -9.80
C ARG A 56 3.00 -7.33 -8.46
N ILE A 57 1.95 -7.15 -7.66
CA ILE A 57 1.82 -7.84 -6.38
C ILE A 57 0.49 -8.59 -6.36
N SER A 58 0.54 -9.89 -6.06
CA SER A 58 -0.63 -10.76 -5.99
C SER A 58 -0.57 -11.67 -4.76
N LEU A 59 -1.65 -12.41 -4.49
CA LEU A 59 -1.59 -13.54 -3.55
C LEU A 59 -0.63 -14.60 -4.12
N ALA A 60 0.22 -15.15 -3.26
CA ALA A 60 1.07 -16.29 -3.58
C ALA A 60 0.25 -17.58 -3.64
N ASP A 61 -0.66 -17.75 -2.67
CA ASP A 61 -1.63 -18.84 -2.61
C ASP A 61 -3.04 -18.29 -2.30
N PRO A 62 -3.98 -18.32 -3.28
CA PRO A 62 -5.35 -17.90 -3.05
C PRO A 62 -6.15 -18.77 -2.07
N GLN A 63 -5.66 -19.97 -1.72
CA GLN A 63 -6.30 -20.86 -0.75
C GLN A 63 -5.83 -20.58 0.69
N ASP A 64 -4.65 -19.99 0.86
CA ASP A 64 -4.10 -19.61 2.18
C ASP A 64 -4.41 -18.15 2.49
N VAL A 65 -5.71 -17.85 2.63
CA VAL A 65 -6.19 -16.50 2.97
C VAL A 65 -6.93 -16.52 4.29
N HIS A 66 -6.93 -15.38 4.98
CA HIS A 66 -7.52 -15.23 6.29
C HIS A 66 -8.55 -14.10 6.31
N ASP A 67 -9.62 -14.29 7.07
CA ASP A 67 -10.62 -13.26 7.26
C ASP A 67 -10.05 -12.08 8.06
N PRO A 68 -10.14 -10.83 7.55
CA PRO A 68 -9.66 -9.67 8.29
C PRO A 68 -10.55 -9.38 9.49
N VAL A 69 -9.94 -8.93 10.59
CA VAL A 69 -10.68 -8.57 11.83
C VAL A 69 -11.53 -7.30 11.71
N VAL A 70 -11.38 -6.55 10.61
CA VAL A 70 -12.18 -5.37 10.28
C VAL A 70 -12.72 -5.50 8.86
N PRO A 71 -13.88 -4.86 8.55
CA PRO A 71 -14.38 -4.81 7.18
C PRO A 71 -13.30 -4.33 6.20
N PRO A 72 -13.01 -5.10 5.12
CA PRO A 72 -12.02 -4.69 4.14
C PRO A 72 -12.55 -3.51 3.29
N PRO A 73 -11.66 -2.59 2.85
CA PRO A 73 -12.06 -1.59 1.87
C PRO A 73 -12.43 -2.24 0.53
N PRO A 74 -13.21 -1.55 -0.32
CA PRO A 74 -13.55 -2.06 -1.64
C PRO A 74 -12.31 -2.46 -2.44
N SER A 75 -12.35 -3.62 -3.11
CA SER A 75 -11.24 -4.16 -3.92
C SER A 75 -9.98 -4.57 -3.15
N ALA A 76 -10.06 -4.69 -1.82
CA ALA A 76 -8.96 -5.27 -1.04
C ALA A 76 -8.78 -6.76 -1.28
N LEU A 77 -7.52 -7.16 -1.42
CA LEU A 77 -7.12 -8.54 -1.29
C LEU A 77 -7.28 -8.97 0.18
N PRO A 78 -7.70 -10.22 0.44
CA PRO A 78 -7.71 -10.76 1.78
C PRO A 78 -6.27 -10.90 2.30
N PRO A 79 -6.06 -10.76 3.62
CA PRO A 79 -4.78 -11.10 4.26
C PRO A 79 -4.31 -12.51 3.90
N GLY A 80 -3.06 -12.65 3.48
CA GLY A 80 -2.45 -13.90 3.04
C GLY A 80 -1.03 -13.68 2.50
N PRO A 81 -0.30 -14.74 2.17
CA PRO A 81 1.04 -14.64 1.60
C PRO A 81 0.99 -13.98 0.23
N LEU A 82 1.93 -13.08 -0.03
CA LEU A 82 2.02 -12.29 -1.26
C LEU A 82 3.20 -12.73 -2.12
N ARG A 83 3.01 -12.63 -3.43
CA ARG A 83 4.02 -12.81 -4.46
C ARG A 83 4.28 -11.49 -5.15
N VAL A 84 5.56 -11.15 -5.30
CA VAL A 84 6.00 -10.05 -6.15
C VAL A 84 6.45 -10.64 -7.49
N THR A 85 5.87 -10.16 -8.59
CA THR A 85 6.31 -10.52 -9.94
C THR A 85 6.92 -9.30 -10.61
N ALA A 86 8.13 -9.45 -11.11
CA ALA A 86 8.88 -8.38 -11.74
C ALA A 86 9.49 -8.80 -13.08
N GLU A 87 9.38 -7.91 -14.06
CA GLU A 87 10.10 -7.95 -15.33
C GLU A 87 11.24 -6.95 -15.26
N PHE A 88 12.43 -7.36 -15.68
CA PHE A 88 13.60 -6.50 -15.67
C PHE A 88 14.53 -6.73 -16.86
N ALA A 89 15.17 -5.65 -17.25
CA ALA A 89 16.30 -5.67 -18.17
C ALA A 89 17.60 -5.48 -17.38
N ALA A 90 18.68 -6.11 -17.82
CA ALA A 90 19.98 -6.02 -17.16
C ALA A 90 21.13 -5.87 -18.16
N THR A 91 22.20 -5.18 -17.76
CA THR A 91 23.44 -5.13 -18.54
C THR A 91 24.20 -6.46 -18.48
N ALA A 92 25.10 -6.67 -19.43
CA ALA A 92 25.95 -7.86 -19.48
C ALA A 92 27.20 -7.79 -18.58
N ASP A 93 27.32 -6.77 -17.72
CA ASP A 93 28.49 -6.55 -16.86
C ASP A 93 28.60 -7.57 -15.72
N GLU A 94 27.47 -8.11 -15.29
CA GLU A 94 27.36 -9.09 -14.22
C GLU A 94 26.59 -10.33 -14.71
N PRO A 95 26.88 -11.54 -14.18
CA PRO A 95 26.10 -12.72 -14.51
C PRO A 95 24.62 -12.52 -14.14
N LEU A 96 23.72 -12.74 -15.10
CA LEU A 96 22.27 -12.58 -14.92
C LEU A 96 21.71 -13.26 -13.64
N PRO A 97 22.12 -14.50 -13.26
CA PRO A 97 21.65 -15.11 -12.03
C PRO A 97 22.07 -14.36 -10.76
N ALA A 98 23.27 -13.77 -10.74
CA ALA A 98 23.75 -12.96 -9.62
C ALA A 98 22.94 -11.67 -9.51
N MET A 99 22.71 -10.99 -10.64
CA MET A 99 21.88 -9.79 -10.67
C MET A 99 20.43 -10.06 -10.25
N ALA A 100 19.85 -11.19 -10.71
CA ALA A 100 18.53 -11.62 -10.27
C ALA A 100 18.48 -11.92 -8.76
N ALA A 101 19.55 -12.47 -8.17
CA ALA A 101 19.62 -12.69 -6.72
C ALA A 101 19.67 -11.39 -5.92
N LEU A 102 20.42 -10.38 -6.40
CA LEU A 102 20.46 -9.05 -5.80
C LEU A 102 19.10 -8.36 -5.90
N LEU A 103 18.46 -8.39 -7.07
CA LEU A 103 17.12 -7.83 -7.28
C LEU A 103 16.07 -8.50 -6.39
N ARG A 104 16.12 -9.83 -6.29
CA ARG A 104 15.23 -10.60 -5.41
C ARG A 104 15.38 -10.17 -3.96
N THR A 105 16.62 -10.04 -3.50
CA THR A 105 16.94 -9.63 -2.14
C THR A 105 16.45 -8.21 -1.86
N ALA A 106 16.72 -7.26 -2.78
CA ALA A 106 16.30 -5.87 -2.63
C ALA A 106 14.77 -5.72 -2.56
N LEU A 107 14.03 -6.42 -3.43
CA LEU A 107 12.56 -6.41 -3.42
C LEU A 107 11.99 -7.03 -2.14
N ALA A 108 12.48 -8.20 -1.73
CA ALA A 108 12.04 -8.86 -0.50
C ALA A 108 12.32 -8.01 0.74
N THR A 109 13.54 -7.47 0.85
CA THR A 109 13.95 -6.58 1.95
C THR A 109 13.05 -5.35 2.02
N ALA A 110 12.82 -4.66 0.89
CA ALA A 110 11.96 -3.48 0.87
C ALA A 110 10.50 -3.80 1.22
N ALA A 111 9.97 -4.92 0.73
CA ALA A 111 8.62 -5.37 1.07
C ALA A 111 8.46 -5.66 2.56
N THR A 112 9.42 -6.34 3.18
CA THR A 112 9.34 -6.71 4.60
C THR A 112 9.69 -5.56 5.53
N ASP A 113 10.80 -4.87 5.29
CA ASP A 113 11.41 -3.95 6.24
C ASP A 113 10.87 -2.53 6.11
N ARG A 114 10.49 -2.12 4.90
CA ARG A 114 9.93 -0.77 4.67
C ARG A 114 8.42 -0.77 4.65
N LEU A 115 7.79 -1.75 4.00
CA LEU A 115 6.33 -1.82 3.93
C LEU A 115 5.73 -2.64 5.07
N GLY A 116 6.29 -3.81 5.36
CA GLY A 116 5.67 -4.81 6.23
C GLY A 116 4.64 -5.69 5.51
N LEU A 117 4.84 -5.93 4.23
CA LEU A 117 4.08 -6.90 3.44
C LEU A 117 4.56 -8.32 3.77
N THR A 118 3.62 -9.28 3.81
CA THR A 118 3.90 -10.71 3.99
C THR A 118 4.27 -11.33 2.64
N VAL A 119 5.40 -10.93 2.05
CA VAL A 119 5.89 -11.48 0.78
C VAL A 119 6.64 -12.80 1.03
N THR A 120 6.17 -13.88 0.42
CA THR A 120 6.79 -15.21 0.51
C THR A 120 7.52 -15.61 -0.77
N GLU A 121 7.17 -14.98 -1.90
CA GLU A 121 7.70 -15.33 -3.22
C GLU A 121 8.04 -14.09 -4.04
N VAL A 122 9.15 -14.18 -4.79
CA VAL A 122 9.60 -13.13 -5.71
C VAL A 122 10.02 -13.78 -7.03
N ASP A 123 9.16 -13.60 -8.03
CA ASP A 123 9.29 -14.15 -9.36
C ASP A 123 9.85 -13.09 -10.31
N LEU A 124 10.99 -13.40 -10.91
CA LEU A 124 11.71 -12.49 -11.80
C LEU A 124 11.75 -13.04 -13.21
N ARG A 125 11.43 -12.19 -14.19
CA ARG A 125 11.58 -12.47 -15.62
C ARG A 125 12.53 -11.48 -16.25
N VAL A 126 13.59 -12.00 -16.87
CA VAL A 126 14.47 -11.18 -17.71
C VAL A 126 13.76 -10.89 -19.03
N THR A 127 13.63 -9.62 -19.39
CA THR A 127 12.98 -9.16 -20.63
C THR A 127 13.99 -8.82 -21.73
N SER A 128 15.14 -8.24 -21.36
CA SER A 128 16.21 -7.92 -22.31
C SER A 128 17.57 -7.82 -21.64
N LEU A 129 18.61 -7.93 -22.48
CA LEU A 129 19.97 -7.52 -22.14
C LEU A 129 20.19 -6.10 -22.66
N LEU A 130 20.76 -5.23 -21.82
CA LEU A 130 21.06 -3.84 -22.16
C LEU A 130 22.54 -3.71 -22.53
N ASP A 131 22.83 -2.97 -23.59
CA ASP A 131 24.21 -2.67 -24.01
C ASP A 131 24.83 -1.58 -23.12
N GLU A 132 24.02 -0.68 -22.57
CA GLU A 132 24.44 0.44 -21.71
C GLU A 132 23.57 0.50 -20.43
N ALA A 133 24.12 1.11 -19.38
CA ALA A 133 23.41 1.28 -18.13
C ALA A 133 22.14 2.14 -18.34
N PRO A 134 20.98 1.70 -17.83
CA PRO A 134 19.73 2.43 -18.04
C PRO A 134 19.77 3.78 -17.34
N GLU A 135 19.36 4.83 -18.04
CA GLU A 135 19.09 6.12 -17.41
C GLU A 135 17.93 5.98 -16.41
N ALA A 136 18.03 6.68 -15.27
CA ALA A 136 17.01 6.63 -14.24
C ALA A 136 15.72 7.29 -14.74
N ASP A 137 14.65 6.51 -14.92
CA ASP A 137 13.35 7.06 -15.29
C ASP A 137 12.91 8.14 -14.27
N PRO A 138 12.31 9.25 -14.71
CA PRO A 138 11.66 10.18 -13.79
C PRO A 138 10.39 9.51 -13.22
N VAL A 139 10.41 9.12 -11.93
CA VAL A 139 9.18 8.71 -11.25
C VAL A 139 8.32 9.94 -11.05
N ARG A 140 7.17 9.95 -11.69
CA ARG A 140 6.09 10.87 -11.34
C ARG A 140 5.62 10.45 -9.96
N ARG A 141 5.91 11.26 -8.94
CA ARG A 141 5.32 11.08 -7.61
C ARG A 141 3.80 11.15 -7.80
N PRO A 142 3.04 10.12 -7.40
CA PRO A 142 1.59 10.24 -7.37
C PRO A 142 1.24 11.42 -6.49
N GLU A 143 0.59 12.45 -7.03
CA GLU A 143 0.09 13.55 -6.22
C GLU A 143 -1.07 13.00 -5.40
N PRO A 144 -0.97 12.95 -4.06
CA PRO A 144 -2.06 12.48 -3.24
C PRO A 144 -3.24 13.43 -3.42
N ALA A 145 -4.44 12.86 -3.61
CA ALA A 145 -5.68 13.62 -3.52
C ALA A 145 -5.83 14.10 -2.07
N SER A 146 -5.34 15.32 -1.80
CA SER A 146 -5.37 15.93 -0.47
C SER A 146 -6.82 16.11 -0.02
N ALA A 147 -7.12 15.57 1.15
CA ALA A 147 -8.36 15.91 1.84
C ALA A 147 -8.17 17.29 2.49
N GLY A 148 -9.11 18.21 2.27
CA GLY A 148 -9.11 19.51 2.96
C GLY A 148 -9.11 19.36 4.50
N PRO A 149 -8.87 20.46 5.24
CA PRO A 149 -8.80 20.41 6.70
C PRO A 149 -10.07 19.78 7.28
N ALA A 150 -9.90 18.81 8.17
CA ALA A 150 -10.99 18.06 8.79
C ALA A 150 -10.95 18.26 10.31
N ASP A 151 -11.98 18.90 10.87
CA ASP A 151 -12.22 18.99 12.32
C ASP A 151 -12.73 17.67 12.93
N ASP A 152 -12.57 16.55 12.21
CA ASP A 152 -12.98 15.22 12.65
C ASP A 152 -11.98 14.66 13.68
N PRO A 153 -12.42 14.22 14.87
CA PRO A 153 -11.54 13.61 15.88
C PRO A 153 -10.68 12.45 15.34
N ALA A 154 -11.20 11.67 14.39
CA ALA A 154 -10.46 10.59 13.74
C ALA A 154 -9.35 11.13 12.81
N ALA A 155 -9.63 12.21 12.07
CA ALA A 155 -8.66 12.86 11.21
C ALA A 155 -7.52 13.45 12.04
N ILE A 156 -7.85 14.14 13.14
CA ILE A 156 -6.88 14.72 14.07
C ILE A 156 -6.01 13.62 14.70
N ALA A 157 -6.63 12.52 15.16
CA ALA A 157 -5.92 11.40 15.76
C ALA A 157 -5.01 10.66 14.76
N ALA A 158 -5.38 10.60 13.47
CA ALA A 158 -4.52 10.02 12.46
C ALA A 158 -3.32 10.93 12.16
N LEU A 159 -3.54 12.24 12.04
CA LEU A 159 -2.48 13.23 11.78
C LEU A 159 -1.50 13.40 12.94
N SER A 160 -1.87 13.03 14.17
CA SER A 160 -0.97 13.09 15.33
C SER A 160 0.04 11.94 15.39
N VAL A 161 -0.09 10.92 14.53
CA VAL A 161 0.80 9.77 14.50
C VAL A 161 2.09 10.10 13.75
N PRO A 162 3.27 9.93 14.37
CA PRO A 162 4.55 10.02 13.68
C PRO A 162 4.60 9.07 12.49
N GLY A 163 5.04 9.55 11.34
CA GLY A 163 4.98 8.79 10.08
C GLY A 163 3.88 9.27 9.13
N VAL A 164 2.81 9.90 9.63
CA VAL A 164 1.71 10.38 8.78
C VAL A 164 2.06 11.75 8.20
N THR A 165 2.12 11.85 6.88
CA THR A 165 2.42 13.09 6.16
C THR A 165 1.17 13.86 5.75
N GLY A 166 0.00 13.20 5.77
CA GLY A 166 -1.28 13.83 5.50
C GLY A 166 -2.43 12.84 5.37
N LEU A 167 -3.64 13.37 5.22
CA LEU A 167 -4.84 12.61 4.90
C LEU A 167 -5.10 12.64 3.39
N THR A 168 -5.58 11.52 2.86
CA THR A 168 -5.92 11.38 1.45
C THR A 168 -7.40 11.06 1.28
N ALA A 169 -7.96 11.18 0.09
CA ALA A 169 -9.37 10.87 -0.16
C ALA A 169 -9.56 10.10 -1.48
N ALA A 170 -8.71 9.10 -1.69
CA ALA A 170 -8.66 8.35 -2.94
C ALA A 170 -9.92 7.50 -3.18
N LEU A 171 -10.57 7.01 -2.10
CA LEU A 171 -11.89 6.37 -2.18
C LEU A 171 -13.03 7.32 -1.75
N GLY A 172 -12.82 8.62 -1.94
CA GLY A 172 -13.85 9.67 -1.84
C GLY A 172 -13.82 10.50 -0.56
N ARG A 173 -13.37 9.96 0.57
CA ARG A 173 -13.25 10.68 1.86
C ARG A 173 -12.06 10.17 2.67
N ALA A 174 -11.36 11.08 3.35
CA ALA A 174 -10.29 10.70 4.28
C ALA A 174 -10.75 9.88 5.47
N VAL A 175 -11.92 10.22 6.02
CA VAL A 175 -12.56 9.45 7.09
C VAL A 175 -13.95 9.05 6.62
N GLN A 176 -14.18 7.75 6.51
CA GLN A 176 -15.48 7.18 6.19
C GLN A 176 -15.99 6.39 7.39
N VAL A 177 -17.10 6.85 7.97
CA VAL A 177 -17.81 6.12 9.03
C VAL A 177 -18.98 5.36 8.41
N ALA A 178 -19.14 4.10 8.79
CA ALA A 178 -20.25 3.25 8.39
C ALA A 178 -20.83 2.54 9.62
N GLU A 179 -22.14 2.35 9.67
CA GLU A 179 -22.79 1.53 10.69
C GLU A 179 -22.96 0.11 10.16
N ARG A 180 -22.46 -0.89 10.89
CA ARG A 180 -22.69 -2.29 10.55
C ARG A 180 -23.97 -2.77 11.21
N GLN A 181 -24.91 -3.29 10.43
CA GLN A 181 -25.94 -4.19 10.93
C GLN A 181 -25.43 -5.62 10.79
N GLY A 182 -25.32 -6.36 11.90
CA GLY A 182 -25.09 -7.81 11.87
C GLY A 182 -26.39 -8.50 12.26
N GLU A 183 -26.72 -9.63 11.62
CA GLU A 183 -27.96 -10.38 11.91
C GLU A 183 -28.08 -10.82 13.38
N THR A 184 -26.96 -10.94 14.11
CA THR A 184 -26.89 -11.44 15.50
C THR A 184 -26.05 -10.58 16.45
N ALA A 185 -25.55 -9.41 16.01
CA ALA A 185 -24.70 -8.54 16.84
C ALA A 185 -25.22 -7.10 16.87
N LEU A 186 -25.05 -6.43 18.02
CA LEU A 186 -25.34 -5.00 18.16
C LEU A 186 -24.65 -4.21 17.04
N PRO A 187 -25.30 -3.16 16.50
CA PRO A 187 -24.69 -2.36 15.45
C PRO A 187 -23.36 -1.77 15.94
N ARG A 188 -22.28 -2.09 15.22
CA ARG A 188 -20.93 -1.60 15.53
C ARG A 188 -20.52 -0.62 14.45
N ARG A 189 -20.06 0.56 14.87
CA ARG A 189 -19.50 1.56 13.96
C ARG A 189 -18.17 1.04 13.40
N HIS A 190 -17.96 1.30 12.12
CA HIS A 190 -16.73 1.03 11.40
C HIS A 190 -16.20 2.33 10.81
N VAL A 191 -14.89 2.52 10.90
CA VAL A 191 -14.20 3.70 10.39
C VAL A 191 -13.10 3.26 9.45
N ARG A 192 -13.08 3.81 8.24
CA ARG A 192 -11.95 3.72 7.31
C ARG A 192 -11.24 5.06 7.26
N VAL A 193 -9.94 5.06 7.50
CA VAL A 193 -9.09 6.26 7.39
C VAL A 193 -8.08 6.09 6.27
N GLU A 194 -7.97 7.09 5.41
CA GLU A 194 -7.04 7.13 4.27
C GLU A 194 -5.90 8.11 4.56
N VAL A 195 -4.66 7.61 4.47
CA VAL A 195 -3.45 8.35 4.88
C VAL A 195 -2.34 8.28 3.83
N ALA A 196 -1.49 9.30 3.84
CA ALA A 196 -0.16 9.27 3.26
C ALA A 196 0.89 9.11 4.36
N VAL A 197 1.93 8.32 4.10
CA VAL A 197 2.99 7.98 5.07
C VAL A 197 4.34 8.44 4.53
N ASP A 198 5.28 8.79 5.40
CA ASP A 198 6.65 9.08 4.99
C ASP A 198 7.44 7.82 4.60
N ALA A 199 8.59 8.01 3.96
CA ALA A 199 9.48 6.91 3.59
C ALA A 199 10.48 6.46 4.69
N GLU A 200 10.49 7.13 5.85
CA GLU A 200 11.43 6.90 6.96
C GLU A 200 10.90 5.82 7.92
N HIS A 201 9.59 5.79 8.14
CA HIS A 201 8.93 4.83 9.00
C HIS A 201 8.47 3.59 8.22
N ARG A 202 8.48 2.44 8.90
CA ARG A 202 7.90 1.22 8.36
C ARG A 202 6.38 1.35 8.28
N VAL A 203 5.82 1.17 7.10
CA VAL A 203 4.42 1.55 6.80
C VAL A 203 3.41 0.79 7.66
N VAL A 204 3.60 -0.52 7.88
CA VAL A 204 2.69 -1.31 8.75
C VAL A 204 2.65 -0.79 10.20
N ASP A 205 3.77 -0.27 10.71
CA ASP A 205 3.86 0.19 12.09
C ASP A 205 3.16 1.55 12.25
N VAL A 206 3.27 2.42 11.25
CA VAL A 206 2.48 3.66 11.17
C VAL A 206 0.99 3.33 11.08
N ALA A 207 0.59 2.40 10.21
CA ALA A 207 -0.81 2.01 10.06
C ALA A 207 -1.41 1.42 11.35
N ARG A 208 -0.65 0.60 12.08
CA ARG A 208 -1.03 0.07 13.40
C ARG A 208 -1.21 1.21 14.42
N ALA A 209 -0.29 2.18 14.43
CA ALA A 209 -0.38 3.33 15.31
C ALA A 209 -1.61 4.19 14.99
N VAL A 210 -1.88 4.49 13.71
CA VAL A 210 -3.10 5.20 13.27
C VAL A 210 -4.35 4.46 13.71
N ARG A 211 -4.44 3.15 13.46
CA ARG A 211 -5.58 2.33 13.86
C ARG A 211 -5.86 2.43 15.36
N ARG A 212 -4.80 2.37 16.17
CA ARG A 212 -4.88 2.46 17.63
C ARG A 212 -5.32 3.84 18.08
N GLU A 213 -4.72 4.91 17.58
CA GLU A 213 -5.04 6.28 18.03
C GLU A 213 -6.45 6.71 17.60
N VAL A 214 -6.86 6.40 16.37
CA VAL A 214 -8.24 6.64 15.90
C VAL A 214 -9.25 5.84 16.72
N GLY A 215 -8.95 4.58 17.03
CA GLY A 215 -9.82 3.73 17.85
C GLY A 215 -10.00 4.23 19.29
N LYS A 216 -9.02 4.95 19.84
CA LYS A 216 -9.10 5.60 21.16
C LYS A 216 -9.86 6.94 21.11
N ALA A 217 -9.71 7.68 20.02
CA ALA A 217 -10.29 9.01 19.88
C ALA A 217 -11.82 8.99 19.72
N LEU A 218 -12.38 7.87 19.27
CA LEU A 218 -13.80 7.75 18.97
C LEU A 218 -14.59 6.99 20.06
N PRO A 219 -15.78 7.49 20.44
CA PRO A 219 -16.63 6.81 21.41
C PRO A 219 -17.20 5.50 20.84
N GLY A 220 -17.43 4.53 21.72
CA GLY A 220 -18.04 3.24 21.36
C GLY A 220 -17.10 2.23 20.70
N HIS A 221 -15.78 2.50 20.70
CA HIS A 221 -14.73 1.61 20.21
C HIS A 221 -15.03 1.00 18.82
N PRO A 222 -15.16 1.84 17.79
CA PRO A 222 -15.42 1.36 16.44
C PRO A 222 -14.27 0.48 15.94
N THR A 223 -14.57 -0.41 15.00
CA THR A 223 -13.50 -1.08 14.24
C THR A 223 -12.88 -0.07 13.28
N VAL A 224 -11.55 -0.02 13.24
CA VAL A 224 -10.82 0.92 12.38
C VAL A 224 -10.03 0.14 11.32
N ALA A 225 -10.26 0.50 10.04
CA ALA A 225 -9.45 0.10 8.90
C ALA A 225 -8.57 1.28 8.46
N VAL A 226 -7.30 1.03 8.17
CA VAL A 226 -6.38 2.04 7.66
C VAL A 226 -6.01 1.72 6.22
N LEU A 227 -6.12 2.70 5.34
CA LEU A 227 -5.70 2.60 3.95
C LEU A 227 -4.56 3.58 3.68
N VAL A 228 -3.39 3.05 3.36
CA VAL A 228 -2.25 3.85 2.93
C VAL A 228 -2.31 4.01 1.42
N THR A 229 -2.47 5.24 0.93
CA THR A 229 -2.61 5.51 -0.51
C THR A 229 -1.35 6.10 -1.13
N ALA A 230 -0.39 6.54 -0.30
CA ALA A 230 0.87 7.11 -0.77
C ALA A 230 1.97 6.91 0.28
N VAL A 231 3.21 6.72 -0.20
CA VAL A 231 4.44 6.68 0.61
C VAL A 231 5.46 7.61 -0.05
N GLY A 232 5.96 8.62 0.67
CA GLY A 232 6.70 9.74 0.07
C GLY A 232 7.85 10.30 0.88
#